data_AF-A0A2E9UVM7-F1
#
_entry.id   AF-A0A2E9UVM7-F1
#
_cell.length_a   1.000
_cell.length_b   1.000
_cell.length_c   1.000
_cell.angle_alpha   90.00
_cell.angle_beta   90.00
_cell.angle_gamma   90.00
#
_symmetry.space_group_name_H-M   'P 1'
#
loop_
_entity.id
_entity.type
_entity.pdbx_description
1 polymer ?
#
loop_
_entity_poly.entity_id
_entity_poly.type
_entity_poly.pdbx_seq_one_letter_code
_entity_poly.pdbx_strand_id
1 'polypeptide(L)'
;MSSADTQVEPANTEQRFRRLTPFWQWVLIILSVASVVFSAYQVFNLGRFTGYVPIENQYFYAIVALLLPTAFIVFPVSPKRGKEGMTWYDILLFLATGAICLIFVYYSIDMLDEGWEFSAPEEMQWLSLALVLLAIEGVRRTGGGVVTIIIVIFAVYPLVAGDMPGVLEGTSETLWDTVAYYALSTEALIGIPTRAFAGLVIGFLLFGVALQYTGGGQFFLNLAFSLLGYVRGGPAKVAIFASGLMGSMSGSVITNVLTTGALSIPAMKRIGFKPHVAGGVEACASTGGVLMPP
;
A
#
# COMPACT_ATOMS: atom_id res chain seq x y z
N MET A 1 -40.09 -7.24 -30.95
CA MET A 1 -40.25 -6.95 -29.51
C MET A 1 -38.86 -6.76 -28.93
N SER A 2 -38.57 -5.53 -28.52
CA SER A 2 -37.25 -5.02 -28.13
C SER A 2 -36.76 -5.71 -26.85
N SER A 3 -35.75 -6.57 -26.96
CA SER A 3 -34.99 -7.04 -25.81
C SER A 3 -34.18 -5.86 -25.28
N ALA A 4 -34.65 -5.28 -24.18
CA ALA A 4 -33.95 -4.22 -23.47
C ALA A 4 -32.54 -4.70 -23.13
N ASP A 5 -31.54 -4.06 -23.75
CA ASP A 5 -30.17 -4.01 -23.25
C ASP A 5 -30.21 -3.31 -21.89
N THR A 6 -30.53 -4.06 -20.83
CA THR A 6 -30.11 -3.69 -19.48
C THR A 6 -28.60 -3.77 -19.48
N GLN A 7 -27.96 -2.65 -19.82
CA GLN A 7 -26.63 -2.34 -19.35
C GLN A 7 -26.69 -2.47 -17.84
N VAL A 8 -26.21 -3.60 -17.32
CA VAL A 8 -25.95 -3.75 -15.91
C VAL A 8 -24.83 -2.78 -15.62
N GLU A 9 -25.20 -1.58 -15.19
CA GLU A 9 -24.31 -0.63 -14.57
C GLU A 9 -23.51 -1.43 -13.53
N PRO A 10 -22.17 -1.51 -13.63
CA PRO A 10 -21.40 -2.27 -12.66
C PRO A 10 -21.74 -1.72 -11.28
N ALA A 11 -22.23 -2.61 -10.40
CA ALA A 11 -22.66 -2.26 -9.06
C ALA A 11 -21.69 -1.24 -8.46
N ASN A 12 -22.24 -0.09 -8.04
CA ASN A 12 -21.58 1.11 -7.50
C ASN A 12 -20.56 0.76 -6.40
N THR A 13 -19.44 0.17 -6.80
CA THR A 13 -18.20 0.12 -6.04
C THR A 13 -17.55 1.47 -6.30
N GLU A 14 -18.27 2.54 -5.96
CA GLU A 14 -17.82 3.91 -6.13
C GLU A 14 -16.59 4.11 -5.25
N GLN A 15 -15.44 3.94 -5.89
CA GLN A 15 -14.29 4.81 -5.81
C GLN A 15 -13.90 5.16 -4.36
N ARG A 16 -13.24 4.20 -3.70
CA ARG A 16 -12.34 4.47 -2.56
C ARG A 16 -11.28 5.55 -2.88
N PHE A 17 -11.06 5.80 -4.17
CA PHE A 17 -10.11 6.76 -4.71
C PHE A 17 -10.78 8.09 -5.09
N ARG A 18 -10.13 9.20 -4.75
CA ARG A 18 -10.55 10.54 -5.15
C ARG A 18 -10.37 10.75 -6.66
N ARG A 19 -11.28 11.51 -7.29
CA ARG A 19 -11.03 12.07 -8.62
C ARG A 19 -10.08 13.26 -8.49
N LEU A 20 -8.86 13.11 -9.00
CA LEU A 20 -7.81 14.10 -8.85
C LEU A 20 -7.81 15.08 -10.03
N THR A 21 -7.60 16.36 -9.73
CA THR A 21 -7.30 17.38 -10.75
C THR A 21 -5.92 17.09 -11.37
N PRO A 22 -5.63 17.57 -12.58
CA PRO A 22 -4.34 17.38 -13.24
C PRO A 22 -3.12 17.77 -12.38
N PHE A 23 -3.23 18.84 -11.58
CA PHE A 23 -2.18 19.25 -10.66
C PHE A 23 -1.81 18.16 -9.65
N TRP A 24 -2.80 17.65 -8.91
CA TRP A 24 -2.60 16.59 -7.92
C TRP A 24 -2.16 15.26 -8.55
N GLN A 25 -2.56 14.97 -9.79
CA GLN A 25 -2.04 13.82 -10.52
C GLN A 25 -0.54 13.94 -10.79
N TRP A 26 -0.07 15.11 -11.24
CA TRP A 26 1.36 15.36 -11.43
C TRP A 26 2.15 15.30 -10.12
N VAL A 27 1.60 15.84 -9.03
CA VAL A 27 2.22 15.72 -7.70
C VAL A 27 2.40 14.25 -7.31
N LEU A 28 1.38 13.41 -7.47
CA LEU A 28 1.47 11.98 -7.20
C LEU A 28 2.50 11.29 -8.09
N ILE A 29 2.49 11.57 -9.39
CA ILE A 29 3.45 10.99 -10.34
C ILE A 29 4.88 11.37 -9.94
N ILE A 30 5.13 12.65 -9.62
CA ILE A 30 6.45 13.12 -9.22
C ILE A 30 6.92 12.41 -7.94
N LEU A 31 6.06 12.32 -6.92
CA LEU A 31 6.41 11.66 -5.65
C LEU A 31 6.65 10.15 -5.83
N SER A 32 5.81 9.47 -6.63
CA SER A 32 6.00 8.05 -6.93
C SER A 32 7.25 7.78 -7.77
N VAL A 33 7.55 8.64 -8.77
CA VAL A 33 8.78 8.54 -9.55
C VAL A 33 9.99 8.81 -8.64
N ALA A 34 9.93 9.83 -7.79
CA ALA A 34 10.99 10.12 -6.82
C ALA A 34 11.23 8.95 -5.87
N SER A 35 10.18 8.30 -5.35
CA SER A 35 10.35 7.13 -4.48
C SER A 35 11.00 5.96 -5.21
N VAL A 36 10.61 5.70 -6.46
CA VAL A 36 11.22 4.63 -7.28
C VAL A 36 12.69 4.93 -7.57
N VAL A 37 13.01 6.17 -7.98
CA VAL A 37 14.39 6.59 -8.26
C VAL A 37 15.25 6.49 -7.01
N PHE A 38 14.73 6.93 -5.86
CA PHE A 38 15.45 6.88 -4.60
C PHE A 38 15.64 5.44 -4.09
N SER A 39 14.63 4.57 -4.24
CA SER A 39 14.79 3.13 -3.98
C SER A 39 15.82 2.48 -4.90
N ALA A 40 15.82 2.81 -6.20
CA ALA A 40 16.82 2.31 -7.14
C ALA A 40 18.24 2.80 -6.75
N TYR A 41 18.36 4.06 -6.34
CA TYR A 41 19.62 4.63 -5.86
C TYR A 41 20.19 3.85 -4.67
N GLN A 42 19.35 3.50 -3.70
CA GLN A 42 19.75 2.71 -2.54
C GLN A 42 20.08 1.26 -2.91
N VAL A 43 19.18 0.58 -3.63
CA VAL A 43 19.31 -0.85 -3.94
C VAL A 43 20.52 -1.15 -4.83
N PHE A 44 20.75 -0.32 -5.86
CA PHE A 44 21.92 -0.48 -6.73
C PHE A 44 23.20 0.14 -6.14
N ASN A 45 23.13 0.71 -4.93
CA ASN A 45 24.23 1.41 -4.29
C ASN A 45 24.89 2.45 -5.22
N LEU A 46 24.05 3.22 -5.92
CA LEU A 46 24.52 4.28 -6.84
C LEU A 46 25.25 5.41 -6.11
N GLY A 47 25.09 5.46 -4.78
CA GLY A 47 25.88 6.28 -3.89
C GLY A 47 27.38 6.12 -4.05
N ARG A 48 27.85 4.93 -4.42
CA ARG A 48 29.27 4.67 -4.75
C ARG A 48 29.80 5.57 -5.88
N PHE A 49 28.95 5.94 -6.84
CA PHE A 49 29.33 6.78 -7.98
C PHE A 49 29.17 8.27 -7.70
N THR A 50 28.27 8.64 -6.78
CA THR A 50 27.94 10.04 -6.45
C THR A 50 28.66 10.55 -5.19
N GLY A 51 29.28 9.65 -4.42
CA GLY A 51 30.04 9.97 -3.21
C GLY A 51 29.19 10.11 -1.94
N TYR A 52 27.88 9.86 -2.02
CA TYR A 52 26.95 9.95 -0.89
C TYR A 52 26.16 8.65 -0.77
N VAL A 53 26.10 8.05 0.40
CA VAL A 53 25.26 6.87 0.67
C VAL A 53 24.42 7.20 1.89
N PRO A 54 23.09 7.39 1.76
CA PRO A 54 22.25 7.66 2.90
C PRO A 54 22.26 6.44 3.82
N ILE A 55 22.32 6.69 5.12
CA ILE A 55 22.17 5.64 6.13
C ILE A 55 20.76 5.03 6.03
N GLU A 56 20.59 3.79 6.49
CA GLU A 56 19.32 3.07 6.36
C GLU A 56 18.14 3.85 6.97
N ASN A 57 18.32 4.42 8.17
CA ASN A 57 17.29 5.21 8.85
C ASN A 57 16.83 6.40 7.99
N GLN A 58 17.80 7.15 7.44
CA GLN A 58 17.55 8.28 6.56
C GLN A 58 16.83 7.87 5.27
N TYR A 59 17.22 6.74 4.69
CA TYR A 59 16.54 6.18 3.53
C TYR A 59 15.07 5.85 3.82
N PHE A 60 14.78 5.21 4.95
CA PHE A 60 13.40 4.84 5.30
C PHE A 60 12.52 6.05 5.59
N TYR A 61 13.00 7.05 6.34
CA TYR A 61 12.24 8.29 6.54
C TYR A 61 11.97 9.01 5.22
N ALA A 62 12.92 9.00 4.28
CA ALA A 62 12.72 9.62 2.97
C ALA A 62 11.67 8.86 2.14
N ILE A 63 11.65 7.53 2.17
CA ILE A 63 10.59 6.74 1.54
C ILE A 63 9.23 7.04 2.17
N VAL A 64 9.15 7.14 3.50
CA VAL A 64 7.92 7.53 4.19
C VAL A 64 7.49 8.96 3.83
N ALA A 65 8.44 9.90 3.73
CA ALA A 65 8.19 11.28 3.31
C ALA A 65 7.62 11.37 1.89
N LEU A 66 8.03 10.46 1.00
CA LEU A 66 7.55 10.43 -0.39
C LEU A 66 6.20 9.73 -0.54
N LEU A 67 5.90 8.75 0.31
CA LEU A 67 4.73 7.88 0.13
C LEU A 67 3.59 8.16 1.12
N LEU A 68 3.86 8.36 2.41
CA LEU A 68 2.80 8.54 3.41
C LEU A 68 1.93 9.78 3.12
N PRO A 69 2.47 10.96 2.75
CA PRO A 69 1.65 12.11 2.39
C PRO A 69 0.67 11.83 1.24
N THR A 70 1.06 11.00 0.28
CA THR A 70 0.21 10.66 -0.88
C THR A 70 -1.10 9.98 -0.47
N ALA A 71 -1.12 9.32 0.69
CA ALA A 71 -2.34 8.72 1.23
C ALA A 71 -3.45 9.76 1.44
N PHE A 72 -3.11 10.99 1.85
CA PHE A 72 -4.09 12.07 2.06
C PHE A 72 -4.60 12.70 0.75
N ILE A 73 -3.83 12.58 -0.33
CA ILE A 73 -4.26 12.98 -1.68
C ILE A 73 -5.21 11.93 -2.26
N VAL A 74 -4.80 10.66 -2.22
CA VAL A 74 -5.48 9.55 -2.88
C VAL A 74 -6.76 9.13 -2.15
N PHE A 75 -6.70 9.08 -0.82
CA PHE A 75 -7.79 8.58 0.02
C PHE A 75 -8.50 9.72 0.76
N PRO A 76 -9.76 10.05 0.37
CA PRO A 76 -10.52 11.10 1.03
C PRO A 76 -10.96 10.68 2.44
N VAL A 77 -11.17 11.65 3.33
CA VAL A 77 -11.69 11.44 4.71
C VAL A 77 -12.98 10.61 4.73
N SER A 78 -13.83 10.82 3.73
CA SER A 78 -15.13 10.18 3.58
C SER A 78 -15.47 10.04 2.09
N PRO A 79 -16.19 8.96 1.68
CA PRO A 79 -16.61 8.77 0.29
C PRO A 79 -17.40 9.97 -0.28
N LYS A 80 -18.23 10.64 0.54
CA LYS A 80 -19.01 11.81 0.12
C LYS A 80 -18.11 12.98 -0.31
N ARG A 81 -17.06 13.26 0.47
CA ARG A 81 -16.11 14.35 0.20
C ARG A 81 -15.10 14.00 -0.90
N GLY A 82 -14.94 12.72 -1.24
CA GLY A 82 -14.13 12.28 -2.38
C GLY A 82 -14.63 12.82 -3.73
N LYS A 83 -15.93 13.14 -3.81
CA LYS A 83 -16.59 13.67 -5.02
C LYS A 83 -16.40 15.19 -5.20
N GLU A 84 -16.15 15.92 -4.12
CA GLU A 84 -16.04 17.39 -4.09
C GLU A 84 -14.62 17.91 -4.36
N GLY A 85 -13.64 17.01 -4.51
CA GLY A 85 -12.24 17.35 -4.75
C GLY A 85 -11.39 17.40 -3.48
N MET A 86 -10.28 18.15 -3.55
CA MET A 86 -9.29 18.26 -2.47
C MET A 86 -9.80 19.21 -1.39
N THR A 87 -9.86 18.76 -0.13
CA THR A 87 -10.22 19.65 0.99
C THR A 87 -8.98 20.30 1.58
N TRP A 88 -9.12 21.48 2.18
CA TRP A 88 -7.99 22.18 2.80
C TRP A 88 -7.33 21.36 3.92
N TYR A 89 -8.11 20.57 4.66
CA TYR A 89 -7.60 19.64 5.66
C TYR A 89 -6.69 18.58 5.05
N ASP A 90 -7.00 18.03 3.87
CA ASP A 90 -6.16 17.03 3.22
C ASP A 90 -4.83 17.61 2.74
N ILE A 91 -4.86 18.88 2.28
CA ILE A 91 -3.65 19.61 1.90
C ILE A 91 -2.79 19.87 3.15
N LEU A 92 -3.42 20.27 4.26
CA LEU A 92 -2.72 20.48 5.52
C LEU A 92 -2.06 19.20 6.02
N LEU A 93 -2.76 18.07 6.00
CA LEU A 93 -2.22 16.77 6.41
C LEU A 93 -1.09 16.33 5.47
N PHE A 94 -1.26 16.48 4.15
CA PHE A 94 -0.22 16.22 3.17
C PHE A 94 1.06 17.04 3.45
N LEU A 95 0.93 18.36 3.63
CA LEU A 95 2.06 19.25 3.88
C LEU A 95 2.70 18.99 5.25
N ALA A 96 1.89 18.78 6.29
CA ALA A 96 2.37 18.51 7.64
C ALA A 96 3.16 17.19 7.69
N THR A 97 2.61 16.11 7.15
CA THR A 97 3.31 14.82 7.10
C THR A 97 4.60 14.92 6.29
N GLY A 98 4.54 15.55 5.11
CA GLY A 98 5.73 15.75 4.28
C GLY A 98 6.82 16.54 5.00
N ALA A 99 6.45 17.66 5.65
CA ALA A 99 7.39 18.49 6.39
C ALA A 99 8.02 17.76 7.57
N ILE A 100 7.22 17.06 8.40
CA ILE A 100 7.73 16.32 9.56
C ILE A 100 8.68 15.21 9.12
N CYS A 101 8.31 14.42 8.12
CA CYS A 101 9.19 13.37 7.63
C CYS A 101 10.49 13.93 7.03
N LEU A 102 10.45 15.07 6.33
CA LEU A 102 11.67 15.73 5.82
C LEU A 102 12.57 16.25 6.95
N ILE A 103 11.99 16.75 8.05
CA ILE A 103 12.75 17.12 9.25
C ILE A 103 13.44 15.87 9.83
N PHE A 104 12.74 14.74 9.92
CA PHE A 104 13.34 13.49 10.41
C PHE A 104 14.41 12.93 9.46
N VAL A 105 14.26 13.09 8.14
CA VAL A 105 15.33 12.77 7.17
C VAL A 105 16.58 13.60 7.44
N TYR A 106 16.42 14.88 7.77
CA TYR A 106 17.53 15.78 8.05
C TYR A 106 18.25 15.39 9.36
N TYR A 107 17.50 15.14 10.43
CA TYR A 107 18.04 14.77 11.75
C TYR A 107 18.28 13.26 11.93
N SER A 108 18.20 12.45 10.87
CA SER A 108 18.28 10.98 10.98
C SER A 108 19.57 10.46 11.61
N ILE A 109 20.67 11.21 11.50
CA ILE A 109 21.97 10.87 12.11
C ILE A 109 21.94 11.23 13.59
N ASP A 110 21.58 12.47 13.91
CA ASP A 110 21.50 12.97 15.29
C ASP A 110 20.54 12.11 16.14
N MET A 111 19.43 11.68 15.56
CA MET A 111 18.48 10.74 16.19
C MET A 111 19.14 9.46 16.71
N LEU A 112 20.10 8.91 15.96
CA LEU A 112 20.82 7.69 16.31
C LEU A 112 21.98 7.97 17.27
N ASP A 113 22.77 9.01 16.98
CA ASP A 113 23.97 9.33 17.76
C ASP A 113 23.63 9.83 19.17
N GLU A 114 22.52 10.55 19.32
CA GLU A 114 22.07 11.11 20.60
C GLU A 114 20.97 10.25 21.28
N GLY A 115 20.57 9.13 20.70
CA GLY A 115 19.60 8.21 21.31
C GLY A 115 18.21 8.82 21.53
N TRP A 116 17.71 9.61 20.57
CA TRP A 116 16.45 10.33 20.70
C TRP A 116 15.22 9.41 20.88
N GLU A 117 15.34 8.11 20.64
CA GLU A 117 14.28 7.15 20.96
C GLU A 117 13.96 7.06 22.47
N PHE A 118 14.91 7.43 23.35
CA PHE A 118 14.74 7.46 24.80
C PHE A 118 14.81 8.87 25.39
N SER A 119 15.46 9.81 24.69
CA SER A 119 15.66 11.18 25.20
C SER A 119 15.61 12.22 24.09
N ALA A 120 14.50 12.25 23.34
CA ALA A 120 14.28 13.25 22.30
C ALA A 120 14.19 14.67 22.88
N PRO A 121 14.73 15.69 22.17
CA PRO A 121 14.44 17.09 22.45
C PRO A 121 12.92 17.37 22.41
N GLU A 122 12.45 18.32 23.22
CA GLU A 122 11.01 18.63 23.35
C GLU A 122 10.35 18.92 21.98
N GLU A 123 11.04 19.65 21.10
CA GLU A 123 10.56 19.94 19.75
C GLU A 123 10.30 18.66 18.95
N MET A 124 11.21 17.68 19.05
CA MET A 124 11.11 16.40 18.35
C MET A 124 10.03 15.51 18.94
N GLN A 125 9.78 15.58 20.25
CA GLN A 125 8.67 14.88 20.89
C GLN A 125 7.31 15.35 20.34
N TRP A 126 7.12 16.67 20.16
CA TRP A 126 5.90 17.21 19.56
C TRP A 126 5.73 16.82 18.09
N LEU A 127 6.81 16.84 17.30
CA LEU A 127 6.78 16.36 15.91
C LEU A 127 6.49 14.85 15.84
N SER A 128 6.99 14.08 16.81
CA SER A 128 6.76 12.64 16.93
C SER A 128 5.29 12.33 17.22
N LEU A 129 4.70 13.02 18.20
CA LEU A 129 3.26 12.94 18.47
C LEU A 129 2.44 13.28 17.22
N ALA A 130 2.79 14.37 16.53
CA ALA A 130 2.12 14.76 15.30
C ALA A 130 2.23 13.67 14.22
N LEU A 131 3.42 13.09 13.99
CA LEU A 131 3.61 12.03 13.00
C LEU A 131 2.82 10.77 13.35
N VAL A 132 2.81 10.34 14.62
CA VAL A 132 2.03 9.18 15.07
C VAL A 132 0.54 9.38 14.81
N LEU A 133 -0.01 10.55 15.16
CA LEU A 133 -1.42 10.86 14.89
C LEU A 133 -1.73 10.90 13.38
N LEU A 134 -0.82 11.47 12.58
CA LEU A 134 -0.94 11.50 11.11
C LEU A 134 -0.88 10.09 10.52
N ALA A 135 0.01 9.23 11.02
CA ALA A 135 0.11 7.84 10.59
C ALA A 135 -1.17 7.06 10.91
N ILE A 136 -1.73 7.22 12.11
CA ILE A 136 -3.02 6.61 12.51
C ILE A 136 -4.15 7.09 11.60
N GLU A 137 -4.22 8.38 11.29
CA GLU A 137 -5.21 8.93 10.34
C GLU A 137 -4.99 8.39 8.91
N GLY A 138 -3.74 8.19 8.50
CA GLY A 138 -3.38 7.52 7.25
C GLY A 138 -3.89 6.08 7.19
N VAL A 139 -3.75 5.32 8.29
CA VAL A 139 -4.31 3.96 8.40
C VAL A 139 -5.83 3.98 8.39
N ARG A 140 -6.47 4.95 9.04
CA ARG A 140 -7.94 5.10 9.02
C ARG A 140 -8.49 5.27 7.61
N ARG A 141 -7.80 6.03 6.77
CA ARG A 141 -8.19 6.28 5.39
C ARG A 141 -7.94 5.07 4.47
N THR A 142 -6.88 4.33 4.71
CA THR A 142 -6.44 3.21 3.84
C THR A 142 -6.96 1.85 4.32
N GLY A 143 -6.67 1.50 5.57
CA GLY A 143 -7.06 0.24 6.24
C GLY A 143 -8.46 0.26 6.86
N GLY A 144 -9.06 1.44 7.05
CA GLY A 144 -10.41 1.58 7.59
C GLY A 144 -10.48 1.57 9.12
N GLY A 145 -11.70 1.71 9.65
CA GLY A 145 -11.93 1.92 11.09
C GLY A 145 -11.49 0.74 11.97
N VAL A 146 -11.72 -0.50 11.53
CA VAL A 146 -11.39 -1.71 12.31
C VAL A 146 -9.88 -1.80 12.58
N VAL A 147 -9.06 -1.65 11.53
CA VAL A 147 -7.59 -1.68 11.66
C VAL A 147 -7.10 -0.53 12.53
N THR A 148 -7.71 0.66 12.39
CA THR A 148 -7.35 1.84 13.20
C THR A 148 -7.61 1.61 14.68
N ILE A 149 -8.76 1.02 15.05
CA ILE A 149 -9.09 0.72 16.44
C ILE A 149 -8.06 -0.22 17.05
N ILE A 150 -7.68 -1.27 16.32
CA ILE A 150 -6.65 -2.22 16.76
C ILE A 150 -5.34 -1.48 17.02
N ILE A 151 -4.89 -0.65 16.07
CA ILE A 151 -3.65 0.13 16.22
C ILE A 151 -3.71 1.07 17.41
N VAL A 152 -4.82 1.79 17.61
CA VAL A 152 -4.97 2.72 18.74
C VAL A 152 -4.91 1.99 20.08
N ILE A 153 -5.51 0.80 20.18
CA ILE A 153 -5.43 -0.02 21.40
C ILE A 153 -3.97 -0.35 21.72
N PHE A 154 -3.21 -0.85 20.75
CA PHE A 154 -1.79 -1.19 20.96
C PHE A 154 -0.89 0.03 21.11
N ALA A 155 -1.23 1.17 20.49
CA ALA A 155 -0.49 2.42 20.63
C ALA A 155 -0.64 3.05 22.02
N VAL A 156 -1.77 2.84 22.69
CA VAL A 156 -2.03 3.33 24.05
C VAL A 156 -1.49 2.36 25.11
N TYR A 157 -1.29 1.09 24.76
CA TYR A 157 -0.89 0.04 25.70
C TYR A 157 0.32 0.39 26.57
N PRO A 158 1.45 0.92 26.06
CA PRO A 158 2.61 1.26 26.90
C PRO A 158 2.31 2.29 27.99
N LEU A 159 1.28 3.13 27.81
CA LEU A 159 0.90 4.15 28.80
C LEU A 159 0.17 3.56 30.01
N VAL A 160 -0.43 2.38 29.84
CA VAL A 160 -1.27 1.72 30.86
C VAL A 160 -0.74 0.33 31.26
N ALA A 161 0.41 -0.09 30.71
CA ALA A 161 0.94 -1.44 30.86
C ALA A 161 1.20 -1.83 32.33
N GLY A 162 1.62 -0.89 33.17
CA GLY A 162 1.86 -1.10 34.60
C GLY A 162 0.59 -1.29 35.44
N ASP A 163 -0.57 -0.86 34.94
CA ASP A 163 -1.87 -1.05 35.62
C ASP A 163 -2.60 -2.32 35.14
N MET A 164 -2.05 -3.03 34.15
CA MET A 164 -2.70 -4.21 33.56
C MET A 164 -2.44 -5.48 34.40
N PRO A 165 -3.45 -6.35 34.57
CA PRO A 165 -3.30 -7.53 35.41
C PRO A 165 -2.60 -8.70 34.70
N GLY A 166 -1.80 -9.45 35.48
CA GLY A 166 -1.32 -10.78 35.11
C GLY A 166 -0.33 -10.75 33.94
N VAL A 167 -0.60 -11.51 32.88
CA VAL A 167 0.31 -11.64 31.73
C VAL A 167 0.42 -10.37 30.88
N LEU A 168 -0.45 -9.38 31.11
CA LEU A 168 -0.44 -8.09 30.42
C LEU A 168 0.28 -7.00 31.23
N GLU A 169 0.80 -7.33 32.42
CA GLU A 169 1.58 -6.40 33.23
C GLU A 169 2.93 -6.11 32.56
N GLY A 170 3.29 -4.83 32.46
CA GLY A 170 4.56 -4.39 31.91
C GLY A 170 5.00 -3.06 32.50
N THR A 171 6.14 -2.54 32.05
CA THR A 171 6.59 -1.20 32.45
C THR A 171 5.74 -0.14 31.75
N SER A 172 5.11 0.74 32.51
CA SER A 172 4.44 1.92 31.95
C SER A 172 5.47 2.95 31.50
N GLU A 173 5.28 3.49 30.31
CA GLU A 173 6.09 4.57 29.75
C GLU A 173 5.33 5.89 29.73
N THR A 174 6.05 7.01 29.74
CA THR A 174 5.41 8.32 29.61
C THR A 174 4.88 8.53 28.18
N LEU A 175 3.91 9.43 28.01
CA LEU A 175 3.41 9.78 26.68
C LEU A 175 4.52 10.24 25.74
N TRP A 176 5.46 11.04 26.26
CA TRP A 176 6.53 11.64 25.49
C TRP A 176 7.56 10.62 25.04
N ASP A 177 7.95 9.70 25.93
CA ASP A 177 8.88 8.62 25.59
C ASP A 177 8.22 7.64 24.63
N THR A 178 6.93 7.34 24.83
CA THR A 178 6.17 6.45 23.94
C THR A 178 6.08 6.99 22.51
N VAL A 179 5.73 8.27 22.33
CA VAL A 179 5.61 8.85 20.98
C VAL A 179 6.96 9.06 20.33
N ALA A 180 7.99 9.44 21.10
CA ALA A 180 9.37 9.53 20.62
C ALA A 180 9.85 8.15 20.14
N TYR A 181 9.65 7.10 20.94
CA TYR A 181 9.97 5.73 20.55
C TYR A 181 9.23 5.33 19.27
N TYR A 182 7.92 5.60 19.16
CA TYR A 182 7.16 5.24 17.96
C TYR A 182 7.64 5.92 16.68
N ALA A 183 8.00 7.19 16.76
CA ALA A 183 8.32 7.98 15.59
C ALA A 183 9.80 8.01 15.26
N LEU A 184 10.69 7.81 16.23
CA LEU A 184 12.14 8.02 16.12
C LEU A 184 12.95 6.72 16.21
N SER A 185 12.42 5.68 16.87
CA SER A 185 13.07 4.36 16.96
C SER A 185 13.06 3.62 15.62
N THR A 186 14.06 2.78 15.41
CA THR A 186 14.16 1.88 14.26
C THR A 186 13.30 0.62 14.39
N GLU A 187 12.58 0.44 15.49
CA GLU A 187 11.78 -0.76 15.78
C GLU A 187 10.26 -0.54 15.68
N ALA A 188 9.81 0.72 15.58
CA ALA A 188 8.39 1.08 15.53
C ALA A 188 7.95 1.48 14.11
N LEU A 189 7.66 2.77 13.85
CA LEU A 189 7.16 3.23 12.55
C LEU A 189 8.14 2.92 11.40
N ILE A 190 9.44 3.06 11.66
CA ILE A 190 10.53 2.74 10.72
C ILE A 190 11.04 1.29 10.88
N GLY A 191 10.26 0.47 11.58
CA GLY A 191 10.57 -0.92 11.89
C GLY A 191 10.55 -1.88 10.70
N ILE A 192 10.42 -3.16 11.07
CA ILE A 192 10.44 -4.31 10.16
C ILE A 192 9.52 -4.13 8.94
N PRO A 193 8.25 -3.66 9.08
CA PRO A 193 7.36 -3.52 7.92
C PRO A 193 7.86 -2.50 6.90
N THR A 194 8.34 -1.34 7.36
CA THR A 194 8.87 -0.28 6.49
C THR A 194 10.17 -0.74 5.82
N ARG A 195 11.04 -1.44 6.56
CA ARG A 195 12.27 -2.03 6.04
C ARG A 195 12.00 -3.07 4.96
N ALA A 196 11.08 -4.00 5.21
CA ALA A 196 10.69 -5.02 4.23
C ALA A 196 10.05 -4.37 2.99
N PHE A 197 9.20 -3.37 3.19
CA PHE A 197 8.56 -2.65 2.10
C PHE A 197 9.58 -1.92 1.22
N ALA A 198 10.44 -1.10 1.81
CA ALA A 198 11.40 -0.27 1.10
C ALA A 198 12.59 -1.05 0.52
N GLY A 199 12.95 -2.18 1.14
CA GLY A 199 14.06 -3.03 0.71
C GLY A 199 13.70 -4.06 -0.36
N LEU A 200 12.47 -4.58 -0.36
CA LEU A 200 12.06 -5.68 -1.24
C LEU A 200 10.79 -5.35 -2.03
N VAL A 201 9.72 -4.93 -1.36
CA VAL A 201 8.38 -4.83 -1.98
C VAL A 201 8.34 -3.82 -3.11
N ILE A 202 8.99 -2.67 -2.97
CA ILE A 202 9.04 -1.65 -4.05
C ILE A 202 9.64 -2.23 -5.33
N GLY A 203 10.72 -3.02 -5.23
CA GLY A 203 11.36 -3.65 -6.38
C GLY A 203 10.45 -4.66 -7.08
N PHE A 204 9.77 -5.51 -6.30
CA PHE A 204 8.79 -6.47 -6.85
C PHE A 204 7.60 -5.76 -7.50
N LEU A 205 7.08 -4.69 -6.89
CA LEU A 205 6.00 -3.88 -7.48
C LEU A 205 6.44 -3.24 -8.80
N LEU A 206 7.64 -2.66 -8.85
CA LEU A 206 8.18 -2.08 -10.08
C LEU A 206 8.30 -3.13 -11.18
N PHE A 207 8.87 -4.30 -10.87
CA PHE A 207 8.99 -5.41 -11.79
C PHE A 207 7.62 -5.91 -12.26
N GLY A 208 6.67 -6.12 -11.35
CA GLY A 208 5.32 -6.57 -11.67
C GLY A 208 4.60 -5.61 -12.61
N VAL A 209 4.70 -4.31 -12.34
CA VAL A 209 4.13 -3.26 -13.22
C VAL A 209 4.83 -3.26 -14.59
N ALA A 210 6.17 -3.27 -14.63
CA ALA A 210 6.92 -3.32 -15.89
C ALA A 210 6.58 -4.57 -16.72
N LEU A 211 6.47 -5.73 -16.07
CA LEU A 211 6.09 -6.99 -16.70
C LEU A 211 4.66 -6.94 -17.24
N GLN A 212 3.73 -6.30 -16.52
CA GLN A 212 2.36 -6.11 -16.97
C GLN A 212 2.29 -5.23 -18.24
N TYR A 213 3.01 -4.10 -18.27
CA TYR A 213 3.02 -3.18 -19.41
C TYR A 213 3.81 -3.69 -20.62
N THR A 214 4.79 -4.58 -20.42
CA THR A 214 5.56 -5.20 -21.50
C THR A 214 4.86 -6.42 -22.13
N GLY A 215 3.65 -6.77 -21.67
CA GLY A 215 2.84 -7.85 -22.24
C GLY A 215 2.94 -9.19 -21.51
N GLY A 216 3.56 -9.23 -20.33
CA GLY A 216 3.64 -10.43 -19.48
C GLY A 216 2.28 -11.01 -19.12
N GLY A 217 1.26 -10.17 -18.93
CA GLY A 217 -0.12 -10.64 -18.73
C GLY A 217 -0.64 -11.51 -19.88
N GLN A 218 -0.41 -11.07 -21.13
CA GLN A 218 -0.81 -11.85 -22.31
C GLN A 218 0.03 -13.13 -22.45
N PHE A 219 1.33 -13.06 -22.11
CA PHE A 219 2.20 -14.22 -22.11
C PHE A 219 1.69 -15.31 -21.14
N PHE A 220 1.38 -14.96 -19.89
CA PHE A 220 0.90 -15.94 -18.90
C PHE A 220 -0.47 -16.50 -19.25
N LEU A 221 -1.37 -15.68 -19.82
CA LEU A 221 -2.63 -16.17 -20.35
C LEU A 221 -2.42 -17.18 -21.48
N ASN A 222 -1.56 -16.87 -22.46
CA ASN A 222 -1.26 -17.77 -23.57
C ASN A 222 -0.60 -19.06 -23.08
N LEU A 223 0.30 -18.97 -22.11
CA LEU A 223 0.94 -20.12 -21.47
C LEU A 223 -0.11 -21.01 -20.81
N ALA A 224 -1.01 -20.44 -20.01
CA ALA A 224 -2.10 -21.18 -19.38
C ALA A 224 -2.99 -21.87 -20.43
N PHE A 225 -3.37 -21.18 -21.50
CA PHE A 225 -4.12 -21.78 -22.61
C PHE A 225 -3.36 -22.91 -23.30
N SER A 226 -2.04 -22.78 -23.50
CA SER A 226 -1.24 -23.85 -24.12
C SER A 226 -1.14 -25.10 -23.23
N LEU A 227 -1.09 -24.93 -21.91
CA LEU A 227 -0.93 -26.04 -20.96
C LEU A 227 -2.26 -26.73 -20.63
N LEU A 228 -3.35 -25.96 -20.55
CA LEU A 228 -4.61 -26.42 -19.96
C LEU A 228 -5.81 -26.21 -20.89
N GLY A 229 -5.67 -25.54 -22.03
CA GLY A 229 -6.79 -25.25 -22.93
C GLY A 229 -7.43 -26.49 -23.56
N TYR A 230 -6.66 -27.58 -23.73
CA TYR A 230 -7.12 -28.81 -24.38
C TYR A 230 -7.75 -29.83 -23.42
N VAL A 231 -7.65 -29.64 -22.10
CA VAL A 231 -8.19 -30.62 -21.14
C VAL A 231 -9.69 -30.40 -20.90
N ARG A 232 -10.38 -31.41 -20.38
CA ARG A 232 -11.78 -31.26 -19.95
C ARG A 232 -11.90 -30.15 -18.90
N GLY A 233 -12.81 -29.21 -19.16
CA GLY A 233 -12.95 -27.99 -18.35
C GLY A 233 -11.80 -26.99 -18.53
N GLY A 234 -11.05 -27.08 -19.63
CA GLY A 234 -9.83 -26.32 -19.90
C GLY A 234 -9.94 -24.83 -19.59
N PRO A 235 -10.91 -24.08 -20.15
CA PRO A 235 -11.11 -22.66 -19.85
C PRO A 235 -11.21 -22.31 -18.36
N ALA A 236 -11.81 -23.16 -17.52
CA ALA A 236 -11.89 -22.92 -16.09
C ALA A 236 -10.54 -23.14 -15.39
N LYS A 237 -9.78 -24.15 -15.83
CA LYS A 237 -8.42 -24.39 -15.30
C LYS A 237 -7.43 -23.33 -15.77
N VAL A 238 -7.57 -22.86 -17.01
CA VAL A 238 -6.84 -21.71 -17.56
C VAL A 238 -7.14 -20.47 -16.73
N ALA A 239 -8.41 -20.21 -16.39
CA ALA A 239 -8.79 -19.10 -15.53
C ALA A 239 -8.07 -19.14 -14.17
N ILE A 240 -8.06 -20.30 -13.51
CA ILE A 240 -7.37 -20.49 -12.22
C ILE A 240 -5.86 -20.27 -12.35
N PHE A 241 -5.22 -20.91 -13.33
CA PHE A 241 -3.76 -20.86 -13.49
C PHE A 241 -3.28 -19.47 -13.92
N ALA A 242 -3.98 -18.84 -14.87
CA ALA A 242 -3.67 -17.49 -15.32
C ALA A 242 -3.95 -16.45 -14.23
N SER A 243 -5.03 -16.59 -13.45
CA SER A 243 -5.30 -15.69 -12.32
C SER A 243 -4.27 -15.84 -11.22
N GLY A 244 -3.76 -17.05 -10.99
CA GLY A 244 -2.60 -17.27 -10.11
C GLY A 244 -1.40 -16.46 -10.57
N LEU A 245 -0.95 -16.69 -11.81
CA LEU A 245 0.20 -16.00 -12.42
C LEU A 245 0.02 -14.48 -12.53
N MET A 246 -1.18 -14.00 -12.83
CA MET A 246 -1.46 -12.56 -12.82
C MET A 246 -1.57 -11.98 -11.41
N GLY A 247 -2.02 -12.80 -10.45
CA GLY A 247 -2.14 -12.44 -9.04
C GLY A 247 -0.79 -12.23 -8.37
N SER A 248 0.21 -13.06 -8.65
CA SER A 248 1.57 -12.85 -8.13
C SER A 248 2.17 -11.52 -8.60
N MET A 249 1.87 -11.11 -9.84
CA MET A 249 2.36 -9.84 -10.37
C MET A 249 1.62 -8.62 -9.82
N SER A 250 0.28 -8.65 -9.85
CA SER A 250 -0.53 -7.44 -9.63
C SER A 250 -0.97 -7.25 -8.18
N GLY A 251 -1.04 -8.34 -7.39
CA GLY A 251 -1.57 -8.33 -6.02
C GLY A 251 -3.01 -7.81 -5.90
N SER A 252 -3.74 -7.65 -7.02
CA SER A 252 -5.02 -6.94 -7.06
C SER A 252 -6.11 -7.81 -7.70
N VAL A 253 -7.11 -8.18 -6.89
CA VAL A 253 -8.26 -8.97 -7.34
C VAL A 253 -8.99 -8.28 -8.50
N ILE A 254 -9.17 -6.96 -8.41
CA ILE A 254 -9.87 -6.18 -9.43
C ILE A 254 -9.10 -6.19 -10.74
N THR A 255 -7.79 -5.97 -10.67
CA THR A 255 -6.91 -5.97 -11.85
C THR A 255 -6.93 -7.32 -12.54
N ASN A 256 -6.85 -8.41 -11.77
CA ASN A 256 -6.97 -9.76 -12.31
C ASN A 256 -8.30 -9.98 -13.04
N VAL A 257 -9.45 -9.67 -12.41
CA VAL A 257 -10.76 -9.86 -13.07
C VAL A 257 -10.87 -9.04 -14.36
N LEU A 258 -10.30 -7.83 -14.39
CA LEU A 258 -10.31 -6.98 -15.60
C LEU A 258 -9.41 -7.51 -16.72
N THR A 259 -8.34 -8.25 -16.39
CA THR A 259 -7.41 -8.80 -17.38
C THR A 259 -7.76 -10.25 -17.74
N THR A 260 -7.73 -11.17 -16.78
CA THR A 260 -8.00 -12.59 -17.00
C THR A 260 -9.48 -12.83 -17.25
N GLY A 261 -10.36 -12.20 -16.45
CA GLY A 261 -11.81 -12.37 -16.52
C GLY A 261 -12.44 -11.97 -17.84
N ALA A 262 -11.90 -10.93 -18.48
CA ALA A 262 -12.34 -10.47 -19.80
C ALA A 262 -12.23 -11.56 -20.89
N LEU A 263 -11.28 -12.49 -20.74
CA LEU A 263 -11.04 -13.58 -21.70
C LEU A 263 -11.54 -14.93 -21.18
N SER A 264 -11.40 -15.21 -19.88
CA SER A 264 -11.76 -16.49 -19.28
C SER A 264 -13.28 -16.69 -19.19
N ILE A 265 -14.05 -15.65 -18.81
CA ILE A 265 -15.51 -15.76 -18.63
C ILE A 265 -16.20 -16.08 -19.96
N PRO A 266 -15.95 -15.36 -21.08
CA PRO A 266 -16.53 -15.74 -22.36
C PRO A 266 -16.09 -17.14 -22.82
N ALA A 267 -14.82 -17.50 -22.61
CA ALA A 267 -14.30 -18.82 -22.98
C ALA A 267 -15.01 -19.97 -22.23
N MET A 268 -15.23 -19.81 -20.91
CA MET A 268 -16.00 -20.76 -20.11
C MET A 268 -17.46 -20.85 -20.59
N LYS A 269 -18.11 -19.72 -20.89
CA LYS A 269 -19.49 -19.72 -21.38
C LYS A 269 -19.63 -20.44 -22.73
N ARG A 270 -18.67 -20.29 -23.65
CA ARG A 270 -18.67 -20.95 -24.97
C ARG A 270 -18.64 -22.48 -24.88
N ILE A 271 -18.05 -23.04 -23.82
CA ILE A 271 -17.98 -24.49 -23.60
C ILE A 271 -19.10 -25.02 -22.70
N GLY A 272 -20.11 -24.19 -22.39
CA GLY A 272 -21.34 -24.62 -21.70
C GLY A 272 -21.41 -24.28 -20.20
N PHE A 273 -20.47 -23.52 -19.64
CA PHE A 273 -20.60 -23.07 -18.24
C PHE A 273 -21.76 -22.06 -18.12
N LYS A 274 -22.59 -22.23 -17.08
CA LYS A 274 -23.62 -21.24 -16.76
C LYS A 274 -22.95 -19.89 -16.43
N PRO A 275 -23.52 -18.74 -16.83
CA PRO A 275 -22.88 -17.42 -16.63
C PRO A 275 -22.45 -17.13 -15.19
N HIS A 276 -23.28 -17.48 -14.20
CA HIS A 276 -22.97 -17.29 -12.78
C HIS A 276 -21.85 -18.21 -12.28
N VAL A 277 -21.74 -19.43 -12.84
CA VAL A 277 -20.64 -20.36 -12.51
C VAL A 277 -19.32 -19.83 -13.08
N ALA A 278 -19.33 -19.35 -14.33
CA ALA A 278 -18.13 -18.75 -14.93
C ALA A 278 -17.64 -17.52 -14.13
N GLY A 279 -18.57 -16.64 -13.72
CA GLY A 279 -18.24 -15.51 -12.85
C GLY A 279 -17.74 -15.94 -11.47
N GLY A 280 -18.34 -16.97 -10.86
CA GLY A 280 -17.89 -17.51 -9.59
C GLY A 280 -16.50 -18.15 -9.65
N VAL A 281 -16.19 -18.89 -10.71
CA VAL A 281 -14.85 -19.46 -10.92
C VAL A 281 -13.81 -18.36 -11.04
N GLU A 282 -14.08 -17.33 -11.84
CA GLU A 282 -13.15 -16.20 -12.00
C GLU A 282 -12.98 -15.41 -10.69
N ALA A 283 -14.05 -15.16 -9.95
CA ALA A 283 -14.00 -14.47 -8.67
C ALA A 283 -13.15 -15.23 -7.64
N CYS A 284 -13.35 -16.55 -7.54
CA CYS A 284 -12.54 -17.41 -6.66
C CYS A 284 -11.07 -17.48 -7.12
N ALA A 285 -10.84 -17.63 -8.42
CA ALA A 285 -9.50 -17.68 -9.00
C ALA A 285 -8.72 -16.37 -8.79
N SER A 286 -9.36 -15.22 -9.04
CA SER A 286 -8.76 -13.90 -8.85
C SER A 286 -8.50 -13.59 -7.38
N THR A 287 -9.39 -13.99 -6.48
CA THR A 287 -9.19 -13.82 -5.03
C THR A 287 -8.05 -14.71 -4.53
N GLY A 288 -8.01 -15.97 -4.95
CA GLY A 288 -6.93 -16.90 -4.60
C GLY A 288 -5.58 -16.49 -5.20
N GLY A 289 -5.57 -15.91 -6.40
CA GLY A 289 -4.35 -15.48 -7.07
C GLY A 289 -3.58 -14.41 -6.30
N VAL A 290 -4.25 -13.54 -5.54
CA VAL A 290 -3.59 -12.52 -4.70
C VAL A 290 -2.79 -13.13 -3.54
N LEU A 291 -3.08 -14.37 -3.16
CA LEU A 291 -2.30 -15.10 -2.15
C LEU A 291 -1.01 -15.70 -2.72
N MET A 292 -0.86 -15.72 -4.05
CA MET A 292 0.33 -16.28 -4.68
C MET A 292 1.51 -15.33 -4.45
N PRO A 293 2.65 -15.81 -3.93
CA PRO A 293 3.85 -14.98 -3.78
C PRO A 293 4.29 -14.37 -5.13
N PRO A 294 4.84 -13.13 -5.13
CA PRO A 294 5.42 -12.49 -6.31
C PRO A 294 6.48 -13.33 -7.03
#